data_AF-A0A7C9RHZ2-F1
#
_entry.id   AF-A0A7C9RHZ2-F1
#
_cell.length_a   1.000
_cell.length_b   1.000
_cell.length_c   1.000
_cell.angle_alpha   90.00
_cell.angle_beta   90.00
_cell.angle_gamma   90.00
#
_symmetry.space_group_name_H-M   'P 1'
#
loop_
_entity.id
_entity.type
_entity.pdbx_description
1 polymer ?
#
loop_
_entity_poly.entity_id
_entity_poly.type
_entity_poly.pdbx_seq_one_letter_code
_entity_poly.pdbx_strand_id
1 'polypeptide(L)'
;MTGGENNSSNDKHIGARLPGHPTQADATPSSSISEKGISVTNQSTDNPSHEEGISPPLVPDPGGLTLEDRRVDSVYSKTADASIVTGDDLREKYCSGKDGIHLPGALLMQLMNAKAAGGRKFVLSGPADIGLAEAGVDLAEHFKLPVFEISSGESYAVRELKAKRIDGSDGYVVISDDPTALPASAYADAQWVSFDDKNQLHWSEVASSLKSLASRIFRGEDILAFRDEAEALVKPALPDRRAVLSVLAHHINLYRATKESGLYDDGRSTPTSPAGTPRDVSVTVATPNETSELLNSVASRIARHVILPESYARVSALALLHFWAFRAARTSPIIEVQSIAQESGKTVLIDILAGLSPSVEKVFDATPASLFEPADQGATIIYDEGDLNFTSSNITLIKFFNAGCKRNGPRIRRAGGKSYSAWCPKVIARIGKMPNAALASRCITFYMHRKLPGENVERILPNHEREIAELAATCKLWAETAVSNLLDAVPEMPTGFASRRIDKWEPLLAIAELAGPEWAQQARKDALALDPIHLDEPSLEEMLLHDIRAGFDMTGAAAISSAALVAHLKGFKDRPWCQWGSDGQLRLAKLLPRHIRPMNVRTPIQAKGYRREQFDELFKHYPKKSDE
;
A
#
# COMPACT_ATOMS: atom_id res chain seq x y z
N MET A 1 -26.51 -58.58 -27.48
CA MET A 1 -25.93 -59.93 -27.29
C MET A 1 -24.97 -59.86 -26.12
N THR A 2 -24.89 -60.93 -25.30
CA THR A 2 -23.74 -61.46 -24.53
C THR A 2 -22.61 -60.49 -24.06
N GLY A 3 -22.12 -60.53 -22.82
CA GLY A 3 -22.33 -61.47 -21.70
C GLY A 3 -20.99 -61.96 -21.10
N GLY A 4 -20.97 -62.31 -19.81
CA GLY A 4 -19.74 -62.64 -19.04
C GLY A 4 -19.22 -61.42 -18.26
N GLU A 5 -19.15 -61.36 -16.93
CA GLU A 5 -19.32 -62.35 -15.84
C GLU A 5 -18.11 -63.25 -15.50
N ASN A 6 -17.72 -63.18 -14.21
CA ASN A 6 -17.06 -64.18 -13.34
C ASN A 6 -15.55 -64.14 -12.99
N ASN A 7 -15.36 -64.46 -11.69
CA ASN A 7 -14.20 -65.01 -10.97
C ASN A 7 -12.97 -64.12 -10.62
N SER A 8 -12.28 -64.32 -9.49
CA SER A 8 -12.68 -64.55 -8.06
C SER A 8 -11.45 -64.96 -7.21
N SER A 9 -11.42 -64.54 -5.94
CA SER A 9 -10.84 -65.27 -4.79
C SER A 9 -9.39 -65.77 -4.84
N ASN A 10 -8.49 -65.10 -4.10
CA ASN A 10 -8.06 -65.54 -2.75
C ASN A 10 -7.06 -64.53 -2.12
N ASP A 11 -6.77 -64.41 -0.82
CA ASP A 11 -7.42 -64.66 0.48
C ASP A 11 -6.32 -64.96 1.53
N LYS A 12 -6.32 -64.27 2.69
CA LYS A 12 -5.57 -64.57 3.95
C LYS A 12 -4.03 -64.42 3.97
N HIS A 13 -3.35 -64.15 5.11
CA HIS A 13 -3.79 -63.81 6.49
C HIS A 13 -2.65 -63.21 7.37
N ILE A 14 -3.05 -62.46 8.43
CA ILE A 14 -2.40 -62.35 9.77
C ILE A 14 -1.00 -61.66 9.84
N GLY A 15 -0.68 -60.83 10.84
CA GLY A 15 -1.45 -60.44 12.03
C GLY A 15 -0.80 -59.30 12.84
N ALA A 16 -1.40 -58.95 13.98
CA ALA A 16 -1.11 -57.73 14.74
C ALA A 16 -0.32 -57.97 16.05
N ARG A 17 0.29 -56.90 16.61
CA ARG A 17 0.41 -56.67 18.08
C ARG A 17 0.82 -55.23 18.46
N LEU A 18 -0.06 -54.58 19.23
CA LEU A 18 0.27 -53.65 20.33
C LEU A 18 0.47 -54.48 21.64
N PRO A 19 0.81 -53.95 22.84
CA PRO A 19 0.76 -52.54 23.31
C PRO A 19 1.97 -52.06 24.17
N GLY A 20 1.90 -50.85 24.74
CA GLY A 20 2.80 -50.41 25.84
C GLY A 20 2.67 -48.94 26.29
N HIS A 21 2.09 -48.70 27.47
CA HIS A 21 2.09 -47.46 28.29
C HIS A 21 2.09 -47.91 29.78
N PRO A 22 2.51 -47.12 30.80
CA PRO A 22 2.12 -45.73 31.12
C PRO A 22 3.30 -44.70 30.95
N THR A 23 3.76 -43.77 31.82
CA THR A 23 3.50 -43.36 33.24
C THR A 23 3.90 -41.87 33.48
N GLN A 24 4.10 -41.44 34.74
CA GLN A 24 4.38 -40.06 35.21
C GLN A 24 5.67 -40.00 36.05
N ALA A 25 6.35 -38.84 36.13
CA ALA A 25 7.01 -38.34 37.34
C ALA A 25 7.49 -36.86 37.22
N ASP A 26 7.66 -36.22 38.38
CA ASP A 26 7.80 -34.80 38.69
C ASP A 26 9.11 -34.03 38.36
N ALA A 27 8.97 -32.69 38.46
CA ALA A 27 9.88 -31.72 39.12
C ALA A 27 11.16 -31.12 38.45
N THR A 28 11.40 -29.87 38.85
CA THR A 28 12.54 -28.94 38.66
C THR A 28 13.55 -29.07 39.85
N PRO A 29 14.64 -28.25 40.08
CA PRO A 29 14.94 -26.89 39.59
C PRO A 29 16.44 -26.50 39.44
N SER A 30 16.74 -25.19 39.59
CA SER A 30 18.04 -24.47 39.76
C SER A 30 18.77 -23.99 38.50
N SER A 31 19.53 -22.88 38.50
CA SER A 31 20.01 -22.04 39.63
C SER A 31 20.01 -20.50 39.38
N SER A 32 20.02 -19.72 40.47
CA SER A 32 20.26 -18.25 40.60
C SER A 32 21.68 -17.83 40.14
N ILE A 33 21.99 -16.61 39.68
CA ILE A 33 21.89 -15.22 40.24
C ILE A 33 22.87 -14.92 41.40
N SER A 34 23.82 -14.00 41.15
CA SER A 34 24.59 -13.15 42.10
C SER A 34 25.28 -12.03 41.29
N GLU A 35 24.99 -10.72 41.41
CA GLU A 35 25.18 -9.75 42.52
C GLU A 35 26.55 -9.00 42.55
N LYS A 36 26.48 -7.67 42.27
CA LYS A 36 27.20 -6.52 42.89
C LYS A 36 28.72 -6.27 42.69
N GLY A 37 29.08 -4.97 42.74
CA GLY A 37 30.44 -4.39 42.88
C GLY A 37 30.86 -3.53 41.66
N ILE A 38 30.81 -2.18 41.57
CA ILE A 38 31.14 -1.01 42.44
C ILE A 38 32.59 -0.49 42.26
N SER A 39 32.74 0.84 42.10
CA SER A 39 33.95 1.70 42.29
C SER A 39 35.02 1.77 41.15
N VAL A 40 35.75 2.87 40.86
CA VAL A 40 35.55 4.36 40.88
C VAL A 40 36.87 5.09 40.46
N THR A 41 36.86 6.40 40.11
CA THR A 41 38.03 7.34 39.92
C THR A 41 39.02 7.10 38.75
N ASN A 42 39.81 8.06 38.17
CA ASN A 42 39.85 9.56 38.21
C ASN A 42 40.74 10.16 37.06
N GLN A 43 40.72 11.53 36.92
CA GLN A 43 41.82 12.43 36.43
C GLN A 43 42.19 12.39 34.92
N SER A 44 42.32 13.48 34.13
CA SER A 44 43.02 14.82 34.17
C SER A 44 44.48 14.78 33.67
N THR A 45 45.08 15.75 32.97
CA THR A 45 44.72 17.16 32.57
C THR A 45 44.83 17.33 31.01
N ASP A 46 45.24 18.40 30.27
CA ASP A 46 45.77 19.77 30.51
C ASP A 46 45.63 20.73 29.27
N ASN A 47 46.25 21.93 29.32
CA ASN A 47 46.36 22.98 28.25
C ASN A 47 47.80 23.64 28.33
N PRO A 48 48.23 24.78 27.69
CA PRO A 48 47.73 25.59 26.56
C PRO A 48 48.84 26.12 25.56
N SER A 49 48.48 27.13 24.73
CA SER A 49 49.25 28.32 24.28
C SER A 49 50.38 28.29 23.22
N HIS A 50 50.32 29.22 22.24
CA HIS A 50 51.30 30.31 22.00
C HIS A 50 50.77 31.39 21.01
N GLU A 51 51.49 32.52 20.81
CA GLU A 51 51.02 33.80 20.21
C GLU A 51 51.96 34.40 19.11
N GLU A 52 51.66 35.64 18.67
CA GLU A 52 52.44 36.61 17.82
C GLU A 52 52.44 36.41 16.27
N GLY A 53 52.45 37.46 15.41
CA GLY A 53 52.29 38.91 15.63
C GLY A 53 52.57 39.82 14.39
N ILE A 54 52.36 41.15 14.53
CA ILE A 54 52.92 42.30 13.77
C ILE A 54 52.30 42.78 12.41
N SER A 55 51.39 43.77 12.53
CA SER A 55 51.23 45.13 11.92
C SER A 55 51.76 45.62 10.52
N PRO A 56 51.16 46.71 9.94
CA PRO A 56 51.39 47.24 8.57
C PRO A 56 52.20 48.59 8.54
N PRO A 57 52.36 49.36 7.42
CA PRO A 57 51.29 50.22 6.83
C PRO A 57 51.38 50.57 5.30
N LEU A 58 50.36 51.23 4.71
CA LEU A 58 50.46 52.47 3.89
C LEU A 58 49.12 52.88 3.23
N VAL A 59 48.92 54.18 3.00
CA VAL A 59 47.72 54.80 2.37
C VAL A 59 48.15 55.98 1.49
N PRO A 60 47.51 56.18 0.32
CA PRO A 60 47.03 57.51 -0.04
C PRO A 60 45.58 57.55 -0.56
N ASP A 61 44.96 58.71 -0.42
CA ASP A 61 43.58 59.13 -0.76
C ASP A 61 43.68 60.26 -1.85
N PRO A 62 42.62 60.82 -2.48
CA PRO A 62 41.21 60.42 -2.61
C PRO A 62 40.67 60.36 -4.07
N GLY A 63 39.42 59.90 -4.22
CA GLY A 63 38.45 60.55 -5.13
C GLY A 63 37.91 59.74 -6.33
N GLY A 64 36.60 59.88 -6.58
CA GLY A 64 35.94 59.40 -7.81
C GLY A 64 34.69 58.54 -7.58
N LEU A 65 33.54 59.16 -7.30
CA LEU A 65 32.23 58.49 -7.29
C LEU A 65 31.55 58.55 -8.66
N THR A 66 31.26 57.40 -9.27
CA THR A 66 30.03 57.15 -10.04
C THR A 66 29.78 55.64 -10.15
N LEU A 67 28.50 55.26 -10.24
CA LEU A 67 28.04 53.89 -10.48
C LEU A 67 27.70 53.73 -11.95
N GLU A 68 28.29 52.75 -12.65
CA GLU A 68 27.68 51.99 -13.76
C GLU A 68 28.62 50.86 -14.24
N ASP A 69 28.04 49.84 -14.88
CA ASP A 69 28.64 48.72 -15.62
C ASP A 69 29.99 48.12 -15.17
N ARG A 70 29.90 46.96 -14.49
CA ARG A 70 30.91 45.89 -14.59
C ARG A 70 30.32 44.61 -15.17
N ARG A 71 30.48 44.42 -16.48
CA ARG A 71 30.54 43.07 -17.07
C ARG A 71 31.72 42.31 -16.46
N VAL A 72 31.51 41.08 -16.03
CA VAL A 72 32.59 40.12 -15.73
C VAL A 72 32.20 38.73 -16.27
N ASP A 73 32.37 38.56 -17.58
CA ASP A 73 32.79 37.25 -18.09
C ASP A 73 34.27 37.03 -17.76
N SER A 74 34.70 35.77 -17.67
CA SER A 74 36.12 35.35 -17.64
C SER A 74 36.99 35.87 -16.49
N VAL A 75 36.96 35.19 -15.33
CA VAL A 75 38.16 34.52 -14.78
C VAL A 75 37.78 33.22 -14.08
N TYR A 76 37.90 32.07 -14.75
CA TYR A 76 38.16 30.77 -14.11
C TYR A 76 38.77 29.79 -15.11
N SER A 77 40.10 29.67 -15.12
CA SER A 77 40.81 28.58 -15.80
C SER A 77 42.11 28.26 -15.07
N LYS A 78 42.29 26.99 -14.65
CA LYS A 78 43.46 26.45 -13.92
C LYS A 78 43.60 27.09 -12.51
N THR A 79 43.79 26.34 -11.41
CA THR A 79 44.51 25.07 -11.22
C THR A 79 43.98 24.25 -10.02
N ALA A 80 44.24 22.94 -10.04
CA ALA A 80 44.21 22.00 -8.91
C ALA A 80 42.83 21.68 -8.28
N ASP A 81 42.79 20.54 -7.58
CA ASP A 81 41.59 19.89 -7.06
C ASP A 81 40.90 20.67 -5.93
N ALA A 82 40.12 21.69 -6.30
CA ALA A 82 39.11 22.26 -5.44
C ALA A 82 37.93 21.29 -5.34
N SER A 83 37.90 20.48 -4.27
CA SER A 83 36.70 19.74 -3.88
C SER A 83 35.52 20.70 -3.81
N ILE A 84 34.42 20.36 -4.50
CA ILE A 84 33.21 21.18 -4.49
C ILE A 84 32.66 21.15 -3.06
N VAL A 85 32.88 22.23 -2.31
CA VAL A 85 32.36 22.39 -0.94
C VAL A 85 30.84 22.41 -1.03
N THR A 86 30.22 21.31 -0.63
CA THR A 86 28.78 21.09 -0.70
C THR A 86 28.05 21.92 0.36
N GLY A 87 26.72 22.02 0.26
CA GLY A 87 25.91 22.57 1.35
C GLY A 87 26.09 21.81 2.66
N ASP A 88 26.50 20.54 2.56
CA ASP A 88 26.63 19.59 3.65
C ASP A 88 28.01 19.72 4.33
N ASP A 89 29.08 19.91 3.55
CA ASP A 89 30.39 20.37 4.04
C ASP A 89 30.26 21.71 4.82
N LEU A 90 29.42 22.63 4.32
CA LEU A 90 29.14 23.89 5.01
C LEU A 90 28.32 23.67 6.29
N ARG A 91 27.29 22.83 6.24
CA ARG A 91 26.44 22.47 7.40
C ARG A 91 27.25 21.81 8.51
N GLU A 92 28.10 20.83 8.19
CA GLU A 92 28.96 20.17 9.18
C GLU A 92 29.98 21.16 9.78
N LYS A 93 30.62 21.96 8.93
CA LYS A 93 31.66 22.92 9.33
C LYS A 93 31.16 24.15 10.10
N TYR A 94 29.91 24.57 9.88
CA TYR A 94 29.37 25.83 10.44
C TYR A 94 28.09 25.68 11.28
N CYS A 95 27.45 24.50 11.30
CA CYS A 95 26.25 24.20 12.11
C CYS A 95 26.43 22.96 13.01
N SER A 96 27.64 22.44 13.18
CA SER A 96 27.93 21.30 14.06
C SER A 96 27.43 21.54 15.49
N GLY A 97 26.63 20.59 16.00
CA GLY A 97 26.12 20.59 17.37
C GLY A 97 24.84 21.39 17.62
N LYS A 98 24.10 21.82 16.57
CA LYS A 98 22.76 22.42 16.73
C LYS A 98 21.78 21.94 15.66
N ASP A 99 20.83 21.10 16.08
CA ASP A 99 19.67 20.73 15.27
C ASP A 99 18.75 21.94 15.04
N GLY A 100 18.18 22.06 13.83
CA GLY A 100 17.01 22.92 13.56
C GLY A 100 17.16 23.99 12.46
N ILE A 101 18.35 24.52 12.19
CA ILE A 101 18.50 25.62 11.20
C ILE A 101 18.45 25.05 9.77
N HIS A 102 17.28 25.11 9.14
CA HIS A 102 17.07 24.73 7.75
C HIS A 102 16.99 25.98 6.86
N LEU A 103 18.14 26.41 6.35
CA LEU A 103 18.31 27.51 5.38
C LEU A 103 19.11 26.99 4.16
N PRO A 104 18.84 27.43 2.92
CA PRO A 104 19.53 26.92 1.73
C PRO A 104 20.99 27.36 1.73
N GLY A 105 21.91 26.52 1.26
CA GLY A 105 23.35 26.79 1.34
C GLY A 105 23.80 28.12 0.74
N ALA A 106 23.24 28.54 -0.40
CA ALA A 106 23.53 29.84 -1.02
C ALA A 106 23.07 31.03 -0.15
N LEU A 107 21.89 30.91 0.47
CA LEU A 107 21.34 31.93 1.37
C LEU A 107 22.11 31.98 2.69
N LEU A 108 22.50 30.83 3.26
CA LEU A 108 23.42 30.78 4.40
C LEU A 108 24.75 31.49 4.07
N MET A 109 25.34 31.26 2.89
CA MET A 109 26.55 31.95 2.46
C MET A 109 26.35 33.46 2.31
N GLN A 110 25.24 33.92 1.73
CA GLN A 110 24.91 35.36 1.64
C GLN A 110 24.76 35.98 3.04
N LEU A 111 24.04 35.32 3.96
CA LEU A 111 23.82 35.79 5.34
C LEU A 111 25.10 35.75 6.19
N MET A 112 25.99 34.77 5.98
CA MET A 112 27.29 34.69 6.66
C MET A 112 28.29 35.73 6.10
N ASN A 113 28.25 36.04 4.81
CA ASN A 113 29.01 37.15 4.24
C ASN A 113 28.50 38.50 4.77
N ALA A 114 27.18 38.70 4.86
CA ALA A 114 26.58 39.86 5.51
C ALA A 114 26.98 39.99 6.99
N LYS A 115 27.01 38.87 7.73
CA LYS A 115 27.50 38.80 9.12
C LYS A 115 28.97 39.23 9.24
N ALA A 116 29.82 38.76 8.32
CA ALA A 116 31.23 39.14 8.27
C ALA A 116 31.43 40.63 7.93
N ALA A 117 30.51 41.22 7.16
CA ALA A 117 30.44 42.67 6.90
C ALA A 117 29.76 43.49 8.02
N GLY A 118 29.38 42.86 9.14
CA GLY A 118 28.76 43.54 10.30
C GLY A 118 27.25 43.82 10.17
N GLY A 119 26.59 43.29 9.13
CA GLY A 119 25.15 43.46 8.90
C GLY A 119 24.29 42.83 10.01
N ARG A 120 23.34 43.61 10.52
CA ARG A 120 22.38 43.19 11.58
C ARG A 120 20.91 43.37 11.21
N LYS A 121 20.61 43.89 10.02
CA LYS A 121 19.26 44.16 9.50
C LYS A 121 18.98 43.23 8.32
N PHE A 122 17.90 42.46 8.39
CA PHE A 122 17.53 41.49 7.35
C PHE A 122 16.05 41.65 6.97
N VAL A 123 15.74 41.54 5.68
CA VAL A 123 14.38 41.47 5.15
C VAL A 123 14.25 40.19 4.32
N LEU A 124 13.37 39.29 4.74
CA LEU A 124 12.93 38.14 3.96
C LEU A 124 11.56 38.46 3.35
N SER A 125 11.40 38.27 2.04
CA SER A 125 10.12 38.53 1.37
C SER A 125 9.81 37.52 0.27
N GLY A 126 8.54 37.23 0.08
CA GLY A 126 8.04 36.25 -0.90
C GLY A 126 6.74 35.58 -0.44
N PRO A 127 6.16 34.66 -1.24
CA PRO A 127 4.88 34.04 -0.95
C PRO A 127 4.80 33.33 0.42
N ALA A 128 3.67 33.49 1.10
CA ALA A 128 3.48 33.02 2.48
C ALA A 128 3.49 31.48 2.64
N ASP A 129 3.40 30.72 1.54
CA ASP A 129 3.33 29.26 1.52
C ASP A 129 4.69 28.55 1.41
N ILE A 130 5.80 29.28 1.20
CA ILE A 130 7.14 28.67 1.01
C ILE A 130 7.92 28.37 2.31
N GLY A 131 7.36 28.67 3.49
CA GLY A 131 8.03 28.46 4.79
C GLY A 131 8.94 29.62 5.23
N LEU A 132 8.70 30.83 4.71
CA LEU A 132 9.41 32.06 5.06
C LEU A 132 9.30 32.44 6.54
N ALA A 133 8.17 32.11 7.18
CA ALA A 133 7.93 32.39 8.59
C ALA A 133 8.92 31.63 9.50
N GLU A 134 9.06 30.32 9.30
CA GLU A 134 10.04 29.51 10.02
C GLU A 134 11.47 29.97 9.73
N ALA A 135 11.80 30.21 8.46
CA ALA A 135 13.12 30.68 8.04
C ALA A 135 13.59 31.95 8.78
N GLY A 136 12.69 32.91 8.95
CA GLY A 136 12.99 34.15 9.66
C GLY A 136 13.04 34.01 11.18
N VAL A 137 12.31 33.06 11.76
CA VAL A 137 12.38 32.72 13.19
C VAL A 137 13.72 32.04 13.50
N ASP A 138 14.11 31.01 12.75
CA ASP A 138 15.39 30.30 12.91
C ASP A 138 16.59 31.25 12.74
N LEU A 139 16.50 32.14 11.74
CA LEU A 139 17.50 33.18 11.49
C LEU A 139 17.62 34.16 12.66
N ALA A 140 16.49 34.64 13.18
CA ALA A 140 16.46 35.60 14.28
C ALA A 140 16.96 34.99 15.60
N GLU A 141 16.69 33.71 15.87
CA GLU A 141 17.27 33.02 17.02
C GLU A 141 18.80 32.91 16.89
N HIS A 142 19.31 32.47 15.72
CA HIS A 142 20.76 32.34 15.49
C HIS A 142 21.52 33.66 15.64
N PHE A 143 20.94 34.77 15.16
CA PHE A 143 21.54 36.10 15.24
C PHE A 143 21.18 36.87 16.53
N LYS A 144 20.27 36.36 17.36
CA LYS A 144 19.69 37.01 18.55
C LYS A 144 19.09 38.37 18.23
N LEU A 145 18.20 38.40 17.24
CA LEU A 145 17.49 39.59 16.76
C LEU A 145 15.98 39.45 17.01
N PRO A 146 15.22 40.57 17.11
CA PRO A 146 13.77 40.53 17.04
C PRO A 146 13.26 40.18 15.63
N VAL A 147 12.22 39.35 15.58
CA VAL A 147 11.41 39.09 14.37
C VAL A 147 10.30 40.14 14.24
N PHE A 148 10.06 40.63 13.04
CA PHE A 148 8.89 41.44 12.69
C PHE A 148 8.23 40.90 11.40
N GLU A 149 7.24 40.05 11.55
CA GLU A 149 6.34 39.66 10.45
C GLU A 149 5.41 40.85 10.10
N ILE A 150 5.27 41.19 8.83
CA ILE A 150 4.37 42.23 8.30
C ILE A 150 3.61 41.67 7.10
N SER A 151 2.27 41.65 7.15
CA SER A 151 1.45 41.09 6.06
C SER A 151 0.64 42.12 5.28
N SER A 152 0.51 41.86 3.97
CA SER A 152 -0.42 42.45 2.99
C SER A 152 -1.87 42.58 3.49
N GLY A 153 -2.31 41.71 4.41
CA GLY A 153 -3.64 41.77 5.04
C GLY A 153 -3.76 42.71 6.25
N GLU A 154 -2.66 43.22 6.81
CA GLU A 154 -2.69 44.03 8.04
C GLU A 154 -3.10 45.48 7.82
N SER A 155 -3.79 46.06 8.81
CA SER A 155 -4.23 47.47 8.75
C SER A 155 -3.05 48.44 8.89
N TYR A 156 -3.18 49.61 8.26
CA TYR A 156 -2.15 50.66 8.24
C TYR A 156 -1.61 51.00 9.64
N ALA A 157 -2.48 51.14 10.64
CA ALA A 157 -2.08 51.45 12.01
C ALA A 157 -1.24 50.34 12.68
N VAL A 158 -1.46 49.07 12.33
CA VAL A 158 -0.63 47.95 12.80
C VAL A 158 0.75 48.00 12.14
N ARG A 159 0.82 48.29 10.83
CA ARG A 159 2.09 48.47 10.11
C ARG A 159 2.90 49.66 10.65
N GLU A 160 2.25 50.79 10.95
CA GLU A 160 2.91 51.97 11.52
C GLU A 160 3.46 51.70 12.94
N LEU A 161 2.75 50.89 13.75
CA LEU A 161 3.25 50.45 15.05
C LEU A 161 4.42 49.45 14.95
N LYS A 162 4.43 48.58 13.94
CA LYS A 162 5.56 47.68 13.66
C LYS A 162 6.78 48.47 13.16
N ALA A 163 6.58 49.42 12.24
CA ALA A 163 7.62 50.34 11.76
C ALA A 163 8.37 50.99 12.94
N LYS A 164 7.66 51.67 13.83
CA LYS A 164 8.25 52.34 15.01
C LYS A 164 9.05 51.41 15.95
N ARG A 165 8.83 50.09 15.88
CA ARG A 165 9.60 49.07 16.63
C ARG A 165 10.79 48.51 15.86
N ILE A 166 10.76 48.56 14.53
CA ILE A 166 11.88 48.26 13.62
C ILE A 166 12.90 49.41 13.68
N ASP A 167 12.42 50.66 13.60
CA ASP A 167 13.23 51.89 13.66
C ASP A 167 14.05 52.00 14.95
N GLY A 168 13.46 51.61 16.08
CA GLY A 168 14.08 51.65 17.40
C GLY A 168 14.93 50.42 17.74
N SER A 169 15.49 49.72 16.74
CA SER A 169 16.17 48.44 16.94
C SER A 169 17.55 48.37 16.27
N ASP A 170 18.58 48.00 17.03
CA ASP A 170 19.97 47.83 16.59
C ASP A 170 20.21 46.59 15.69
N GLY A 171 19.16 46.10 15.03
CA GLY A 171 19.16 44.93 14.17
C GLY A 171 17.86 44.12 14.30
N TYR A 172 17.40 43.53 13.20
CA TYR A 172 16.10 42.88 13.08
C TYR A 172 16.08 41.84 11.96
N VAL A 173 15.11 40.93 12.02
CA VAL A 173 14.65 40.13 10.87
C VAL A 173 13.20 40.50 10.56
N VAL A 174 12.95 41.07 9.39
CA VAL A 174 11.60 41.33 8.88
C VAL A 174 11.18 40.19 7.96
N ILE A 175 9.91 39.78 8.02
CA ILE A 175 9.32 38.75 7.15
C ILE A 175 8.07 39.35 6.49
N SER A 176 7.92 39.29 5.16
CA SER A 176 6.74 39.87 4.49
C SER A 176 6.30 39.19 3.19
N ASP A 177 5.00 38.94 3.09
CA ASP A 177 4.30 38.41 1.91
C ASP A 177 4.21 39.41 0.74
N ASP A 178 4.32 40.70 1.04
CA ASP A 178 4.29 41.82 0.08
C ASP A 178 5.35 42.86 0.49
N PRO A 179 6.48 42.98 -0.24
CA PRO A 179 7.54 43.93 0.12
C PRO A 179 7.03 45.39 0.04
N THR A 180 6.00 45.68 -0.76
CA THR A 180 5.44 47.04 -0.86
C THR A 180 4.64 47.44 0.39
N ALA A 181 4.29 46.49 1.25
CA ALA A 181 3.68 46.74 2.56
C ALA A 181 4.68 47.25 3.62
N LEU A 182 5.99 47.19 3.35
CA LEU A 182 7.03 47.53 4.32
C LEU A 182 7.27 49.05 4.46
N PRO A 183 7.57 49.54 5.68
CA PRO A 183 7.93 50.94 5.91
C PRO A 183 9.33 51.23 5.36
N ALA A 184 9.58 52.44 4.88
CA ALA A 184 10.87 52.84 4.27
C ALA A 184 12.11 52.59 5.17
N SER A 185 11.94 52.62 6.49
CA SER A 185 12.97 52.31 7.48
C SER A 185 13.39 50.83 7.55
N ALA A 186 12.53 49.91 7.10
CA ALA A 186 12.88 48.50 6.92
C ALA A 186 13.79 48.25 5.70
N TYR A 187 13.95 49.24 4.81
CA TYR A 187 14.86 49.17 3.67
C TYR A 187 16.27 49.68 4.01
N ALA A 188 16.37 50.65 4.93
CA ALA A 188 17.60 51.36 5.24
C ALA A 188 18.68 50.44 5.83
N ASP A 189 19.77 50.24 5.08
CA ASP A 189 20.90 49.33 5.38
C ASP A 189 20.52 47.85 5.60
N ALA A 190 19.30 47.45 5.24
CA ALA A 190 18.83 46.08 5.38
C ALA A 190 19.35 45.19 4.24
N GLN A 191 19.70 43.95 4.58
CA GLN A 191 20.04 42.93 3.60
C GLN A 191 18.77 42.24 3.10
N TRP A 192 18.54 42.33 1.79
CA TRP A 192 17.31 41.87 1.15
C TRP A 192 17.46 40.45 0.61
N VAL A 193 16.50 39.60 0.99
CA VAL A 193 16.33 38.24 0.49
C VAL A 193 14.92 38.14 -0.07
N SER A 194 14.78 38.24 -1.39
CA SER A 194 13.49 38.18 -2.09
C SER A 194 13.34 36.87 -2.85
N PHE A 195 12.32 36.09 -2.49
CA PHE A 195 11.89 34.89 -3.18
C PHE A 195 10.85 35.26 -4.24
N ASP A 196 11.34 35.82 -5.35
CA ASP A 196 10.53 36.12 -6.54
C ASP A 196 10.32 34.85 -7.37
N ASP A 197 9.05 34.44 -7.54
CA ASP A 197 8.66 33.25 -8.29
C ASP A 197 9.08 33.30 -9.78
N LYS A 198 9.36 34.50 -10.30
CA LYS A 198 9.75 34.76 -11.70
C LYS A 198 11.25 34.96 -11.90
N ASN A 199 12.06 35.11 -10.84
CA ASN A 199 13.48 35.40 -10.97
C ASN A 199 14.32 34.12 -11.13
N GLN A 200 14.89 33.95 -12.33
CA GLN A 200 15.53 32.69 -12.74
C GLN A 200 16.80 32.33 -11.96
N LEU A 201 17.50 33.28 -11.31
CA LEU A 201 18.75 32.97 -10.60
C LEU A 201 18.53 32.01 -9.43
N HIS A 202 17.53 32.24 -8.58
CA HIS A 202 17.30 31.40 -7.40
C HIS A 202 16.95 29.95 -7.79
N TRP A 203 16.10 29.80 -8.81
CA TRP A 203 15.80 28.50 -9.41
C TRP A 203 17.05 27.82 -10.02
N SER A 204 18.02 28.59 -10.53
CA SER A 204 19.27 28.03 -11.06
C SER A 204 20.21 27.49 -9.97
N GLU A 205 20.29 28.16 -8.81
CA GLU A 205 21.09 27.71 -7.64
C GLU A 205 20.48 26.46 -6.99
N VAL A 206 19.16 26.46 -6.83
CA VAL A 206 18.39 25.30 -6.36
C VAL A 206 18.53 24.12 -7.33
N ALA A 207 18.39 24.35 -8.65
CA ALA A 207 18.60 23.31 -9.65
C ALA A 207 20.05 22.81 -9.70
N SER A 208 21.05 23.66 -9.43
CA SER A 208 22.45 23.25 -9.32
C SER A 208 22.69 22.33 -8.12
N SER A 209 22.13 22.69 -6.96
CA SER A 209 22.17 21.89 -5.74
C SER A 209 21.51 20.51 -5.95
N LEU A 210 20.31 20.49 -6.55
CA LEU A 210 19.58 19.25 -6.85
C LEU A 210 20.27 18.41 -7.92
N LYS A 211 21.00 19.00 -8.88
CA LYS A 211 21.87 18.28 -9.83
C LYS A 211 23.07 17.63 -9.13
N SER A 212 23.73 18.35 -8.23
CA SER A 212 24.86 17.81 -7.45
C SER A 212 24.42 16.61 -6.60
N LEU A 213 23.31 16.78 -5.86
CA LEU A 213 22.68 15.72 -5.06
C LEU A 213 22.26 14.52 -5.93
N ALA A 214 21.62 14.76 -7.09
CA ALA A 214 21.28 13.71 -8.05
C ALA A 214 22.52 12.95 -8.57
N SER A 215 23.64 13.63 -8.78
CA SER A 215 24.91 13.01 -9.22
C SER A 215 25.54 12.13 -8.12
N ARG A 216 25.54 12.61 -6.87
CA ARG A 216 26.02 11.87 -5.69
C ARG A 216 25.17 10.60 -5.45
N ILE A 217 23.85 10.75 -5.44
CA ILE A 217 22.88 9.63 -5.39
C ILE A 217 23.13 8.62 -6.52
N PHE A 218 23.40 9.08 -7.75
CA PHE A 218 23.65 8.21 -8.89
C PHE A 218 24.98 7.44 -8.80
N ARG A 219 25.98 7.95 -8.08
CA ARG A 219 27.26 7.26 -7.85
C ARG A 219 27.22 6.24 -6.71
N GLY A 220 26.13 6.17 -5.94
CA GLY A 220 25.99 5.21 -4.83
C GLY A 220 26.73 5.62 -3.55
N GLU A 221 26.95 6.92 -3.36
CA GLU A 221 27.32 7.53 -2.08
C GLU A 221 26.17 7.35 -1.03
N ASP A 222 26.40 7.64 0.25
CA ASP A 222 25.54 7.13 1.35
C ASP A 222 24.08 7.65 1.32
N ILE A 223 23.15 6.71 1.20
CA ILE A 223 21.70 6.94 1.09
C ILE A 223 21.10 7.59 2.35
N LEU A 224 21.65 7.35 3.54
CA LEU A 224 21.10 7.89 4.78
C LEU A 224 21.39 9.38 4.94
N ALA A 225 22.56 9.86 4.50
CA ALA A 225 22.89 11.28 4.52
C ALA A 225 21.90 12.08 3.67
N PHE A 226 21.65 11.63 2.42
CA PHE A 226 20.81 12.34 1.44
C PHE A 226 19.38 12.65 1.89
N ARG A 227 18.83 11.91 2.86
CA ARG A 227 17.52 12.25 3.41
C ARG A 227 17.57 13.63 4.09
N ASP A 228 18.58 13.85 4.90
CA ASP A 228 18.71 15.06 5.73
C ASP A 228 19.27 16.23 4.92
N GLU A 229 20.02 15.98 3.84
CA GLU A 229 20.36 16.97 2.81
C GLU A 229 19.11 17.41 2.03
N ALA A 230 18.30 16.44 1.57
CA ALA A 230 17.07 16.74 0.82
C ALA A 230 15.99 17.42 1.69
N GLU A 231 15.80 17.00 2.94
CA GLU A 231 14.87 17.67 3.87
C GLU A 231 15.33 19.11 4.20
N ALA A 232 16.66 19.40 4.17
CA ALA A 232 17.21 20.75 4.26
C ALA A 232 17.15 21.57 2.94
N LEU A 233 16.74 20.98 1.81
CA LEU A 233 16.35 21.69 0.60
C LEU A 233 14.83 21.95 0.52
N VAL A 234 14.02 21.17 1.27
CA VAL A 234 12.57 21.41 1.41
C VAL A 234 12.31 22.66 2.24
N LYS A 235 12.92 22.78 3.42
CA LYS A 235 12.82 24.01 4.23
C LYS A 235 14.04 24.91 4.00
N PRO A 236 13.86 26.19 3.61
CA PRO A 236 12.64 26.98 3.39
C PRO A 236 12.55 27.53 1.95
N ALA A 237 13.17 26.85 0.97
CA ALA A 237 13.19 27.30 -0.43
C ALA A 237 12.06 26.73 -1.28
N LEU A 238 11.39 25.66 -0.84
CA LEU A 238 10.51 24.86 -1.71
C LEU A 238 9.21 24.44 -0.96
N PRO A 239 8.03 24.98 -1.33
CA PRO A 239 6.77 24.83 -0.57
C PRO A 239 6.24 23.39 -0.44
N ASP A 240 6.69 22.45 -1.26
CA ASP A 240 6.27 21.04 -1.18
C ASP A 240 7.45 20.08 -1.38
N ARG A 241 7.63 19.16 -0.42
CA ARG A 241 8.51 17.99 -0.50
C ARG A 241 8.37 17.22 -1.82
N ARG A 242 7.16 17.15 -2.39
CA ARG A 242 6.87 16.50 -3.67
C ARG A 242 7.50 17.25 -4.85
N ALA A 243 7.56 18.57 -4.82
CA ALA A 243 8.22 19.37 -5.87
C ALA A 243 9.74 19.09 -5.87
N VAL A 244 10.37 19.07 -4.69
CA VAL A 244 11.80 18.75 -4.53
C VAL A 244 12.12 17.36 -5.06
N LEU A 245 11.32 16.35 -4.67
CA LEU A 245 11.46 14.98 -5.13
C LEU A 245 11.21 14.83 -6.65
N SER A 246 10.29 15.61 -7.22
CA SER A 246 10.03 15.64 -8.67
C SER A 246 11.23 16.20 -9.44
N VAL A 247 11.83 17.31 -8.99
CA VAL A 247 13.01 17.91 -9.64
C VAL A 247 14.26 17.05 -9.46
N LEU A 248 14.41 16.35 -8.33
CA LEU A 248 15.45 15.32 -8.14
C LEU A 248 15.25 14.14 -9.10
N ALA A 249 14.04 13.59 -9.18
CA ALA A 249 13.73 12.49 -10.09
C ALA A 249 13.99 12.88 -11.56
N HIS A 250 13.61 14.10 -11.96
CA HIS A 250 13.90 14.63 -13.29
C HIS A 250 15.41 14.68 -13.59
N HIS A 251 16.24 15.18 -12.66
CA HIS A 251 17.69 15.24 -12.87
C HIS A 251 18.38 13.88 -12.78
N ILE A 252 17.94 12.97 -11.91
CA ILE A 252 18.42 11.58 -11.88
C ILE A 252 18.09 10.87 -13.20
N ASN A 253 16.91 11.12 -13.77
CA ASN A 253 16.52 10.58 -15.07
C ASN A 253 17.30 11.22 -16.23
N LEU A 254 17.63 12.51 -16.17
CA LEU A 254 18.55 13.14 -17.13
C LEU A 254 19.97 12.53 -17.05
N TYR A 255 20.51 12.26 -15.86
CA TYR A 255 21.81 11.59 -15.70
C TYR A 255 21.81 10.13 -16.21
N ARG A 256 20.66 9.44 -16.17
CA ARG A 256 20.48 8.14 -16.85
C ARG A 256 20.45 8.31 -18.37
N ALA A 257 19.62 9.22 -18.87
CA ALA A 257 19.47 9.47 -20.30
C ALA A 257 20.78 9.97 -20.96
N THR A 258 21.63 10.74 -20.29
CA THR A 258 22.94 11.15 -20.84
C THR A 258 23.97 10.02 -20.86
N LYS A 259 23.87 9.07 -19.92
CA LYS A 259 24.64 7.81 -19.93
C LYS A 259 24.15 6.86 -21.04
N GLU A 260 22.85 6.79 -21.26
CA GLU A 260 22.22 5.94 -22.30
C GLU A 260 22.39 6.51 -23.72
N SER A 261 22.52 7.83 -23.87
CA SER A 261 22.81 8.50 -25.16
C SER A 261 24.30 8.71 -25.45
N GLY A 262 25.20 8.23 -24.58
CA GLY A 262 26.64 8.17 -24.86
C GLY A 262 27.36 9.53 -24.92
N LEU A 263 26.79 10.58 -24.34
CA LEU A 263 27.38 11.94 -24.33
C LEU A 263 28.40 12.16 -23.19
N TYR A 264 29.04 11.09 -22.75
CA TYR A 264 30.31 11.08 -22.01
C TYR A 264 31.27 10.15 -22.75
N ASP A 265 32.34 10.71 -23.30
CA ASP A 265 33.34 9.96 -24.06
C ASP A 265 34.31 9.23 -23.12
N ASP A 266 34.41 7.91 -23.26
CA ASP A 266 35.50 7.08 -22.73
C ASP A 266 35.91 6.12 -23.86
N GLY A 267 36.72 6.65 -24.77
CA GLY A 267 36.75 6.22 -26.17
C GLY A 267 37.31 4.83 -26.44
N ARG A 268 36.46 3.94 -27.00
CA ARG A 268 36.88 2.73 -27.75
C ARG A 268 35.88 2.36 -28.86
N SER A 269 36.40 1.79 -29.93
CA SER A 269 35.74 1.77 -31.26
C SER A 269 35.06 0.43 -31.61
N THR A 270 33.92 0.53 -32.33
CA THR A 270 33.46 -0.21 -33.56
C THR A 270 34.04 -1.60 -33.95
N PRO A 271 33.32 -2.47 -34.72
CA PRO A 271 32.30 -2.13 -35.74
C PRO A 271 31.04 -3.04 -35.88
N THR A 272 30.11 -2.61 -36.74
CA THR A 272 29.02 -3.41 -37.36
C THR A 272 29.54 -4.16 -38.62
N SER A 273 28.82 -4.83 -39.52
CA SER A 273 27.41 -4.88 -39.99
C SER A 273 27.25 -6.16 -40.89
N PRO A 274 26.16 -6.47 -41.67
CA PRO A 274 24.87 -5.81 -41.89
C PRO A 274 23.63 -6.76 -41.97
N ALA A 275 22.49 -6.20 -42.42
CA ALA A 275 21.13 -6.77 -42.51
C ALA A 275 20.85 -7.82 -43.61
N GLY A 276 19.63 -8.40 -43.58
CA GLY A 276 18.98 -9.11 -44.69
C GLY A 276 17.44 -8.90 -44.65
N THR A 277 16.79 -8.85 -45.83
CA THR A 277 15.41 -8.34 -46.00
C THR A 277 14.47 -9.37 -46.69
N PRO A 278 13.16 -9.10 -46.90
CA PRO A 278 12.08 -9.87 -46.27
C PRO A 278 11.45 -10.95 -47.17
N ARG A 279 10.50 -11.71 -46.60
CA ARG A 279 9.48 -12.45 -47.36
C ARG A 279 8.09 -12.22 -46.79
N ASP A 280 7.11 -12.26 -47.68
CA ASP A 280 5.74 -11.80 -47.47
C ASP A 280 4.86 -12.92 -46.88
N VAL A 281 4.14 -12.61 -45.80
CA VAL A 281 3.03 -13.41 -45.27
C VAL A 281 2.00 -12.44 -44.69
N SER A 282 0.77 -12.48 -45.22
CA SER A 282 -0.33 -11.61 -44.81
C SER A 282 -0.89 -12.01 -43.44
N VAL A 283 -0.19 -11.64 -42.37
CA VAL A 283 -0.72 -11.65 -41.00
C VAL A 283 -1.52 -10.37 -40.79
N THR A 284 -2.75 -10.47 -40.28
CA THR A 284 -3.49 -9.31 -39.78
C THR A 284 -2.75 -8.75 -38.57
N VAL A 285 -2.02 -7.65 -38.77
CA VAL A 285 -1.31 -6.95 -37.70
C VAL A 285 -2.34 -6.37 -36.73
N ALA A 286 -2.62 -7.13 -35.67
CA ALA A 286 -3.34 -6.61 -34.52
C ALA A 286 -2.53 -5.45 -33.94
N THR A 287 -3.15 -4.27 -33.85
CA THR A 287 -2.58 -3.15 -33.08
C THR A 287 -2.38 -3.61 -31.63
N PRO A 288 -1.20 -3.38 -31.02
CA PRO A 288 -0.97 -3.73 -29.62
C PRO A 288 -2.08 -3.18 -28.73
N ASN A 289 -2.65 -4.03 -27.87
CA ASN A 289 -3.65 -3.62 -26.90
C ASN A 289 -2.93 -3.30 -25.58
N GLU A 290 -2.82 -2.01 -25.27
CA GLU A 290 -2.16 -1.50 -24.07
C GLU A 290 -2.65 -2.20 -22.78
N THR A 291 -3.93 -2.59 -22.73
CA THR A 291 -4.50 -3.32 -21.58
C THR A 291 -3.96 -4.75 -21.48
N SER A 292 -3.77 -5.45 -22.60
CA SER A 292 -3.23 -6.83 -22.58
C SER A 292 -1.73 -6.85 -22.28
N GLU A 293 -0.97 -5.87 -22.78
CA GLU A 293 0.46 -5.71 -22.46
C GLU A 293 0.68 -5.34 -20.99
N LEU A 294 -0.16 -4.47 -20.43
CA LEU A 294 -0.15 -4.13 -19.01
C LEU A 294 -0.51 -5.33 -18.13
N LEU A 295 -1.56 -6.08 -18.47
CA LEU A 295 -1.96 -7.29 -17.75
C LEU A 295 -0.89 -8.39 -17.82
N ASN A 296 -0.26 -8.59 -18.98
CA ASN A 296 0.90 -9.49 -19.16
C ASN A 296 2.07 -9.06 -18.25
N SER A 297 2.34 -7.75 -18.17
CA SER A 297 3.41 -7.18 -17.34
C SER A 297 3.15 -7.39 -15.84
N VAL A 298 1.91 -7.20 -15.38
CA VAL A 298 1.50 -7.46 -13.99
C VAL A 298 1.56 -8.94 -13.65
N ALA A 299 1.03 -9.83 -14.50
CA ALA A 299 1.10 -11.27 -14.27
C ALA A 299 2.57 -11.76 -14.20
N SER A 300 3.43 -11.26 -15.10
CA SER A 300 4.87 -11.58 -15.15
C SER A 300 5.68 -10.97 -13.99
N ARG A 301 5.23 -9.85 -13.40
CA ARG A 301 5.80 -9.29 -12.17
C ARG A 301 5.50 -10.19 -10.97
N ILE A 302 4.25 -10.66 -10.86
CA ILE A 302 3.80 -11.51 -9.74
C ILE A 302 4.49 -12.88 -9.81
N ALA A 303 4.50 -13.52 -10.99
CA ALA A 303 5.03 -14.88 -11.17
C ALA A 303 6.55 -15.01 -10.90
N ARG A 304 7.34 -13.95 -11.09
CA ARG A 304 8.79 -13.96 -10.77
C ARG A 304 9.10 -14.15 -9.29
N HIS A 305 8.24 -13.62 -8.42
CA HIS A 305 8.49 -13.56 -6.98
C HIS A 305 7.64 -14.58 -6.17
N VAL A 306 6.62 -15.18 -6.78
CA VAL A 306 5.65 -16.07 -6.11
C VAL A 306 5.29 -17.26 -7.01
N ILE A 307 5.44 -18.49 -6.49
CA ILE A 307 4.94 -19.70 -7.16
C ILE A 307 3.41 -19.69 -7.12
N LEU A 308 2.80 -19.61 -8.30
CA LEU A 308 1.36 -19.59 -8.52
C LEU A 308 1.01 -20.32 -9.82
N PRO A 309 -0.15 -20.99 -9.90
CA PRO A 309 -0.76 -21.34 -11.19
C PRO A 309 -0.95 -20.09 -12.06
N GLU A 310 -0.77 -20.22 -13.38
CA GLU A 310 -0.96 -19.09 -14.32
C GLU A 310 -2.30 -18.38 -14.14
N SER A 311 -3.37 -19.15 -13.89
CA SER A 311 -4.72 -18.64 -13.65
C SER A 311 -4.80 -17.72 -12.44
N TYR A 312 -4.00 -17.97 -11.39
CA TYR A 312 -3.97 -17.13 -10.19
C TYR A 312 -3.21 -15.83 -10.49
N ALA A 313 -2.10 -15.88 -11.23
CA ALA A 313 -1.36 -14.68 -11.67
C ALA A 313 -2.21 -13.83 -12.63
N ARG A 314 -2.93 -14.47 -13.56
CA ARG A 314 -3.81 -13.86 -14.55
C ARG A 314 -5.02 -13.18 -13.90
N VAL A 315 -5.70 -13.86 -12.97
CA VAL A 315 -6.81 -13.27 -12.20
C VAL A 315 -6.30 -12.22 -11.19
N SER A 316 -5.07 -12.34 -10.67
CA SER A 316 -4.44 -11.27 -9.87
C SER A 316 -4.21 -10.00 -10.69
N ALA A 317 -3.79 -10.12 -11.95
CA ALA A 317 -3.61 -8.98 -12.84
C ALA A 317 -4.96 -8.28 -13.16
N LEU A 318 -6.00 -9.04 -13.47
CA LEU A 318 -7.36 -8.51 -13.66
C LEU A 318 -7.90 -7.84 -12.38
N ALA A 319 -7.67 -8.46 -11.21
CA ALA A 319 -8.05 -7.89 -9.93
C ALA A 319 -7.32 -6.57 -9.65
N LEU A 320 -6.02 -6.50 -9.94
CA LEU A 320 -5.24 -5.28 -9.77
C LEU A 320 -5.74 -4.12 -10.64
N LEU A 321 -6.00 -4.36 -11.93
CA LEU A 321 -6.57 -3.33 -12.80
C LEU A 321 -8.00 -2.95 -12.37
N HIS A 322 -8.80 -3.91 -11.89
CA HIS A 322 -10.07 -3.60 -11.22
C HIS A 322 -9.88 -2.74 -9.97
N PHE A 323 -8.80 -2.90 -9.19
CA PHE A 323 -8.56 -2.05 -8.02
C PHE A 323 -8.36 -0.57 -8.44
N TRP A 324 -7.62 -0.31 -9.52
CA TRP A 324 -7.46 1.04 -10.08
C TRP A 324 -8.76 1.57 -10.71
N ALA A 325 -9.49 0.73 -11.47
CA ALA A 325 -10.72 1.10 -12.16
C ALA A 325 -12.01 0.94 -11.31
N PHE A 326 -11.92 0.62 -10.01
CA PHE A 326 -13.04 0.04 -9.25
C PHE A 326 -14.32 0.90 -9.23
N ARG A 327 -14.17 2.22 -9.40
CA ARG A 327 -15.27 3.20 -9.44
C ARG A 327 -16.15 3.09 -10.69
N ALA A 328 -15.71 2.39 -11.74
CA ALA A 328 -16.55 2.01 -12.86
C ALA A 328 -17.55 0.90 -12.47
N ALA A 329 -17.10 -0.09 -11.72
CA ALA A 329 -17.86 -1.29 -11.39
C ALA A 329 -19.08 -1.05 -10.46
N ARG A 330 -20.02 -2.01 -10.49
CA ARG A 330 -21.17 -2.10 -9.56
C ARG A 330 -20.83 -2.89 -8.29
N THR A 331 -19.87 -3.80 -8.40
CA THR A 331 -19.38 -4.68 -7.34
C THR A 331 -17.86 -4.57 -7.18
N SER A 332 -17.32 -5.18 -6.13
CA SER A 332 -15.91 -5.53 -6.06
C SER A 332 -15.79 -6.94 -5.49
N PRO A 333 -15.13 -7.89 -6.17
CA PRO A 333 -14.74 -9.14 -5.54
C PRO A 333 -13.80 -8.89 -4.37
N ILE A 334 -13.73 -9.87 -3.46
CA ILE A 334 -12.68 -9.97 -2.45
C ILE A 334 -11.70 -11.03 -2.95
N ILE A 335 -10.40 -10.74 -2.99
CA ILE A 335 -9.39 -11.77 -3.26
C ILE A 335 -9.01 -12.42 -1.93
N GLU A 336 -9.12 -13.75 -1.85
CA GLU A 336 -8.74 -14.51 -0.66
C GLU A 336 -7.51 -15.36 -0.97
N VAL A 337 -6.39 -15.07 -0.30
CA VAL A 337 -5.16 -15.83 -0.38
C VAL A 337 -5.16 -16.83 0.78
N GLN A 338 -5.56 -18.07 0.52
CA GLN A 338 -5.67 -19.12 1.54
C GLN A 338 -4.48 -20.09 1.46
N SER A 339 -4.01 -20.61 2.60
CA SER A 339 -3.10 -21.76 2.61
C SER A 339 -3.47 -22.78 3.70
N ILE A 340 -2.92 -23.99 3.61
CA ILE A 340 -3.06 -25.02 4.67
C ILE A 340 -2.02 -24.86 5.80
N ALA A 341 -0.94 -24.12 5.56
CA ALA A 341 0.19 -23.96 6.47
C ALA A 341 0.91 -22.60 6.28
N GLN A 342 1.85 -22.28 7.17
CA GLN A 342 2.76 -21.15 7.04
C GLN A 342 3.76 -21.34 5.88
N GLU A 343 4.54 -20.30 5.57
CA GLU A 343 5.64 -20.30 4.56
C GLU A 343 5.20 -20.54 3.10
N SER A 344 3.90 -20.46 2.81
CA SER A 344 3.32 -20.62 1.47
C SER A 344 3.30 -19.32 0.64
N GLY A 345 4.29 -18.43 0.80
CA GLY A 345 4.43 -17.19 0.01
C GLY A 345 3.36 -16.10 0.13
N LYS A 346 2.28 -16.28 0.93
CA LYS A 346 1.13 -15.35 0.97
C LYS A 346 1.51 -13.90 1.20
N THR A 347 2.37 -13.63 2.17
CA THR A 347 2.80 -12.27 2.55
C THR A 347 3.49 -11.59 1.37
N VAL A 348 4.39 -12.30 0.68
CA VAL A 348 5.07 -11.82 -0.54
C VAL A 348 4.05 -11.47 -1.65
N LEU A 349 3.02 -12.29 -1.85
CA LEU A 349 1.97 -11.99 -2.83
C LEU A 349 1.20 -10.71 -2.46
N ILE A 350 0.77 -10.56 -1.21
CA ILE A 350 0.02 -9.36 -0.80
C ILE A 350 0.90 -8.11 -0.71
N ASP A 351 2.22 -8.24 -0.52
CA ASP A 351 3.18 -7.12 -0.58
C ASP A 351 3.35 -6.62 -2.02
N ILE A 352 3.44 -7.52 -3.00
CA ILE A 352 3.45 -7.16 -4.42
C ILE A 352 2.11 -6.54 -4.83
N LEU A 353 0.99 -7.13 -4.41
CA LEU A 353 -0.33 -6.54 -4.64
C LEU A 353 -0.44 -5.16 -3.97
N ALA A 354 0.10 -4.96 -2.76
CA ALA A 354 0.11 -3.67 -2.08
C ALA A 354 0.89 -2.62 -2.88
N GLY A 355 2.15 -2.91 -3.26
CA GLY A 355 2.98 -1.98 -4.03
C GLY A 355 2.41 -1.62 -5.41
N LEU A 356 1.59 -2.50 -5.99
CA LEU A 356 0.93 -2.29 -7.28
C LEU A 356 -0.49 -1.66 -7.19
N SER A 357 -1.05 -1.48 -5.99
CA SER A 357 -2.47 -1.09 -5.79
C SER A 357 -2.67 0.40 -5.49
N PRO A 358 -3.86 0.98 -5.78
CA PRO A 358 -4.18 2.33 -5.37
C PRO A 358 -4.40 2.43 -3.86
N SER A 359 -3.73 3.40 -3.23
CA SER A 359 -3.95 3.87 -1.86
C SER A 359 -4.25 2.76 -0.85
N VAL A 360 -3.22 2.04 -0.43
CA VAL A 360 -3.37 0.79 0.33
C VAL A 360 -3.41 1.02 1.85
N GLU A 361 -4.37 0.36 2.50
CA GLU A 361 -4.44 0.17 3.95
C GLU A 361 -4.12 -1.30 4.24
N LYS A 362 -2.83 -1.63 4.50
CA LYS A 362 -2.39 -2.99 4.86
C LYS A 362 -2.39 -3.15 6.38
N VAL A 363 -3.10 -4.17 6.89
CA VAL A 363 -3.36 -4.39 8.31
C VAL A 363 -3.28 -5.87 8.68
N PHE A 364 -3.09 -6.18 9.97
CA PHE A 364 -3.13 -7.54 10.52
C PHE A 364 -4.07 -7.62 11.75
N ASP A 365 -3.98 -6.64 12.66
CA ASP A 365 -4.91 -6.45 13.78
C ASP A 365 -5.58 -5.07 13.74
N ALA A 366 -6.36 -4.83 12.69
CA ALA A 366 -7.19 -3.64 12.60
C ALA A 366 -8.57 -3.86 13.20
N THR A 367 -8.94 -3.00 14.15
CA THR A 367 -10.35 -2.86 14.54
C THR A 367 -11.18 -2.47 13.32
N PRO A 368 -12.46 -2.88 13.21
CA PRO A 368 -13.30 -2.41 12.11
C PRO A 368 -13.45 -0.88 12.05
N ALA A 369 -13.21 -0.16 13.17
CA ALA A 369 -13.36 1.28 13.25
C ALA A 369 -12.32 2.07 12.44
N SER A 370 -11.07 1.62 12.41
CA SER A 370 -10.02 2.28 11.60
C SER A 370 -10.24 2.10 10.10
N LEU A 371 -10.89 1.00 9.68
CA LEU A 371 -11.11 0.68 8.27
C LEU A 371 -12.24 1.46 7.58
N PHE A 372 -13.11 2.17 8.32
CA PHE A 372 -14.27 2.85 7.70
C PHE A 372 -13.90 4.10 6.91
N GLU A 373 -12.93 4.89 7.40
CA GLU A 373 -12.52 6.14 6.76
C GLU A 373 -11.70 5.86 5.47
N PRO A 374 -10.69 4.95 5.45
CA PRO A 374 -10.06 4.52 4.21
C PRO A 374 -11.03 3.90 3.21
N ALA A 375 -11.98 3.06 3.66
CA ALA A 375 -12.91 2.38 2.75
C ALA A 375 -13.96 3.32 2.11
N ASP A 376 -14.38 4.39 2.78
CA ASP A 376 -15.30 5.39 2.19
C ASP A 376 -14.57 6.32 1.21
N GLN A 377 -13.26 6.54 1.42
CA GLN A 377 -12.38 7.22 0.46
C GLN A 377 -12.06 6.34 -0.77
N GLY A 378 -12.12 5.01 -0.59
CA GLY A 378 -11.92 4.02 -1.65
C GLY A 378 -10.57 3.27 -1.62
N ALA A 379 -9.87 3.32 -0.48
CA ALA A 379 -8.60 2.64 -0.27
C ALA A 379 -8.68 1.12 -0.47
N THR A 380 -7.60 0.53 -0.98
CA THR A 380 -7.46 -0.92 -1.11
C THR A 380 -7.12 -1.51 0.26
N ILE A 381 -8.07 -2.26 0.86
CA ILE A 381 -7.86 -2.86 2.19
C ILE A 381 -7.21 -4.24 2.04
N ILE A 382 -6.02 -4.42 2.59
CA ILE A 382 -5.30 -5.70 2.58
C ILE A 382 -5.18 -6.21 4.03
N TYR A 383 -5.90 -7.29 4.34
CA TYR A 383 -5.96 -7.86 5.69
C TYR A 383 -5.13 -9.15 5.75
N ASP A 384 -3.94 -9.09 6.34
CA ASP A 384 -3.08 -10.25 6.63
C ASP A 384 -3.52 -10.96 7.92
N GLU A 385 -3.01 -12.16 8.19
CA GLU A 385 -3.32 -12.98 9.37
C GLU A 385 -4.84 -13.15 9.66
N GLY A 386 -5.66 -13.18 8.60
CA GLY A 386 -7.11 -13.23 8.69
C GLY A 386 -7.68 -14.48 9.39
N ASP A 387 -6.85 -15.50 9.66
CA ASP A 387 -7.21 -16.62 10.52
C ASP A 387 -7.32 -16.28 12.01
N LEU A 388 -6.59 -15.27 12.49
CA LEU A 388 -6.75 -14.74 13.85
C LEU A 388 -8.04 -13.91 13.96
N ASN A 389 -8.35 -13.11 12.93
CA ASN A 389 -9.32 -12.02 13.03
C ASN A 389 -10.72 -12.28 12.42
N PHE A 390 -10.87 -13.15 11.40
CA PHE A 390 -12.19 -13.49 10.81
C PHE A 390 -12.92 -14.62 11.55
N THR A 391 -13.01 -14.49 12.88
CA THR A 391 -13.62 -15.47 13.80
C THR A 391 -15.09 -15.15 14.09
N SER A 392 -15.80 -16.10 14.71
CA SER A 392 -17.23 -15.96 15.05
C SER A 392 -17.54 -14.90 16.11
N SER A 393 -16.54 -14.41 16.84
CA SER A 393 -16.65 -13.26 17.75
C SER A 393 -16.55 -11.93 17.00
N ASN A 394 -15.70 -11.80 15.98
CA ASN A 394 -15.50 -10.56 15.21
C ASN A 394 -16.57 -10.35 14.11
N ILE A 395 -17.84 -10.44 14.51
CA ILE A 395 -19.01 -10.27 13.63
C ILE A 395 -19.01 -8.90 12.94
N THR A 396 -18.41 -7.88 13.55
CA THR A 396 -18.34 -6.52 12.98
C THR A 396 -17.38 -6.44 11.78
N LEU A 397 -16.21 -7.09 11.83
CA LEU A 397 -15.29 -7.19 10.69
C LEU A 397 -15.95 -7.96 9.54
N ILE A 398 -16.55 -9.12 9.85
CA ILE A 398 -17.28 -9.94 8.88
C ILE A 398 -18.40 -9.13 8.20
N LYS A 399 -19.16 -8.30 8.95
CA LYS A 399 -20.20 -7.41 8.39
C LYS A 399 -19.62 -6.32 7.48
N PHE A 400 -18.49 -5.72 7.84
CA PHE A 400 -17.82 -4.70 7.03
C PHE A 400 -17.41 -5.26 5.65
N PHE A 401 -16.70 -6.40 5.61
CA PHE A 401 -16.34 -7.05 4.36
C PHE A 401 -17.58 -7.50 3.55
N ASN A 402 -18.60 -8.07 4.20
CA ASN A 402 -19.84 -8.50 3.51
C ASN A 402 -20.65 -7.34 2.89
N ALA A 403 -20.63 -6.15 3.51
CA ALA A 403 -21.27 -4.94 2.97
C ALA A 403 -20.44 -4.31 1.84
N GLY A 404 -19.11 -4.36 1.97
CA GLY A 404 -18.15 -3.73 1.07
C GLY A 404 -17.96 -4.34 -0.32
N CYS A 405 -18.87 -5.23 -0.75
CA CYS A 405 -18.82 -5.90 -2.05
C CYS A 405 -19.67 -5.24 -3.13
N LYS A 406 -20.56 -4.28 -2.79
CA LYS A 406 -21.45 -3.58 -3.74
C LYS A 406 -21.45 -2.07 -3.52
N ARG A 407 -21.43 -1.31 -4.62
CA ARG A 407 -21.46 0.17 -4.63
C ARG A 407 -22.65 0.74 -3.87
N ASN A 408 -23.85 0.20 -4.15
CA ASN A 408 -25.10 0.57 -3.48
C ASN A 408 -25.36 -0.32 -2.25
N GLY A 409 -24.30 -0.73 -1.54
CA GLY A 409 -24.37 -1.57 -0.34
C GLY A 409 -24.81 -0.80 0.91
N PRO A 410 -25.13 -1.50 2.03
CA PRO A 410 -25.52 -0.85 3.27
C PRO A 410 -24.39 0.00 3.87
N ARG A 411 -24.58 1.32 3.97
CA ARG A 411 -23.63 2.21 4.65
C ARG A 411 -23.62 1.97 6.16
N ILE A 412 -22.43 1.99 6.75
CA ILE A 412 -22.20 1.80 8.19
C ILE A 412 -22.44 3.13 8.89
N ARG A 413 -23.41 3.18 9.81
CA ARG A 413 -23.72 4.38 10.62
C ARG A 413 -22.95 4.36 11.94
N ARG A 414 -22.53 5.53 12.42
CA ARG A 414 -21.81 5.74 13.69
C ARG A 414 -22.50 6.83 14.53
N ALA A 415 -22.05 6.96 15.79
CA ALA A 415 -22.47 8.06 16.66
C ALA A 415 -22.06 9.42 16.03
N GLY A 416 -22.81 10.49 16.34
CA GLY A 416 -22.63 11.78 15.68
C GLY A 416 -23.13 11.83 14.22
N GLY A 417 -23.92 10.85 13.77
CA GLY A 417 -24.59 10.87 12.47
C GLY A 417 -23.73 10.51 11.26
N LYS A 418 -22.39 10.46 11.39
CA LYS A 418 -21.48 10.02 10.33
C LYS A 418 -21.87 8.64 9.79
N SER A 419 -21.80 8.47 8.47
CA SER A 419 -22.12 7.21 7.80
C SER A 419 -21.17 6.95 6.65
N TYR A 420 -20.57 5.76 6.64
CA TYR A 420 -19.46 5.34 5.78
C TYR A 420 -19.87 4.27 4.77
N SER A 421 -19.35 4.33 3.54
CA SER A 421 -19.29 3.17 2.66
C SER A 421 -18.34 2.13 3.22
N ALA A 422 -18.58 0.87 2.87
CA ALA A 422 -17.57 -0.17 2.97
C ALA A 422 -17.05 -0.58 1.59
N TRP A 423 -17.60 -0.04 0.49
CA TRP A 423 -17.30 -0.48 -0.88
C TRP A 423 -15.99 0.13 -1.40
N CYS A 424 -15.01 -0.75 -1.56
CA CYS A 424 -13.66 -0.50 -2.05
C CYS A 424 -12.98 -1.86 -2.37
N PRO A 425 -11.84 -1.89 -3.06
CA PRO A 425 -11.01 -3.09 -3.26
C PRO A 425 -10.58 -3.78 -1.95
N LYS A 426 -10.51 -5.13 -1.94
CA LYS A 426 -10.14 -5.90 -0.73
C LYS A 426 -9.37 -7.19 -1.04
N VAL A 427 -8.36 -7.46 -0.21
CA VAL A 427 -7.62 -8.72 -0.14
C VAL A 427 -7.64 -9.26 1.30
N ILE A 428 -7.77 -10.57 1.48
CA ILE A 428 -7.60 -11.27 2.77
C ILE A 428 -6.54 -12.35 2.59
N ALA A 429 -5.46 -12.35 3.38
CA ALA A 429 -4.57 -13.49 3.50
C ALA A 429 -4.86 -14.27 4.79
N ARG A 430 -4.90 -15.61 4.72
CA ARG A 430 -5.23 -16.45 5.88
C ARG A 430 -4.73 -17.90 5.79
N ILE A 431 -4.70 -18.58 6.94
CA ILE A 431 -4.52 -20.02 7.07
C ILE A 431 -5.87 -20.72 7.29
N GLY A 432 -6.08 -21.87 6.65
CA GLY A 432 -7.31 -22.65 6.72
C GLY A 432 -8.53 -21.96 6.09
N LYS A 433 -9.67 -22.67 6.05
CA LYS A 433 -10.90 -22.23 5.39
C LYS A 433 -11.53 -21.00 6.06
N MET A 434 -12.07 -20.07 5.27
CA MET A 434 -12.93 -18.98 5.76
C MET A 434 -14.07 -19.50 6.65
N PRO A 435 -14.15 -19.13 7.94
CA PRO A 435 -15.17 -19.67 8.85
C PRO A 435 -16.60 -19.20 8.53
N ASN A 436 -16.75 -18.10 7.79
CA ASN A 436 -18.05 -17.51 7.46
C ASN A 436 -18.44 -17.77 6.00
N ALA A 437 -19.34 -18.72 5.75
CA ALA A 437 -19.77 -19.09 4.40
C ALA A 437 -20.35 -17.92 3.57
N ALA A 438 -21.04 -16.97 4.21
CA ALA A 438 -21.55 -15.77 3.52
C ALA A 438 -20.42 -14.86 3.01
N LEU A 439 -19.34 -14.68 3.80
CA LEU A 439 -18.13 -14.00 3.34
C LEU A 439 -17.42 -14.81 2.25
N ALA A 440 -17.21 -16.11 2.45
CA ALA A 440 -16.57 -17.00 1.48
C ALA A 440 -17.24 -16.96 0.09
N SER A 441 -18.58 -16.90 0.04
CA SER A 441 -19.34 -16.78 -1.22
C SER A 441 -19.04 -15.52 -2.04
N ARG A 442 -18.39 -14.51 -1.44
CA ARG A 442 -17.94 -13.25 -2.07
C ARG A 442 -16.44 -13.23 -2.38
N CYS A 443 -15.70 -14.26 -1.97
CA CYS A 443 -14.28 -14.40 -2.26
C CYS A 443 -14.04 -15.07 -3.62
N ILE A 444 -12.95 -14.69 -4.28
CA ILE A 444 -12.23 -15.53 -5.25
C ILE A 444 -11.01 -16.05 -4.49
N THR A 445 -10.95 -17.37 -4.27
CA THR A 445 -9.97 -17.97 -3.36
C THR A 445 -8.81 -18.60 -4.11
N PHE A 446 -7.59 -18.13 -3.84
CA PHE A 446 -6.33 -18.70 -4.32
C PHE A 446 -5.75 -19.62 -3.25
N TYR A 447 -5.61 -20.92 -3.57
CA TYR A 447 -5.01 -21.90 -2.67
C TYR A 447 -3.49 -21.97 -2.85
N MET A 448 -2.74 -21.30 -1.97
CA MET A 448 -1.29 -21.28 -1.98
C MET A 448 -0.69 -22.45 -1.16
N HIS A 449 0.34 -23.06 -1.73
CA HIS A 449 1.09 -24.15 -1.12
C HIS A 449 2.52 -23.70 -0.76
N ARG A 450 3.24 -24.49 0.05
CA ARG A 450 4.68 -24.29 0.23
C ARG A 450 5.38 -24.68 -1.07
N LYS A 451 6.39 -23.90 -1.47
CA LYS A 451 7.21 -24.22 -2.65
C LYS A 451 7.93 -25.56 -2.49
N LEU A 452 8.07 -26.30 -3.58
CA LEU A 452 8.78 -27.57 -3.63
C LEU A 452 10.31 -27.38 -3.66
N PRO A 453 11.09 -28.37 -3.21
CA PRO A 453 12.54 -28.38 -3.45
C PRO A 453 12.84 -28.35 -4.96
N GLY A 454 13.48 -27.28 -5.43
CA GLY A 454 13.73 -27.03 -6.86
C GLY A 454 12.89 -25.88 -7.44
N GLU A 455 11.78 -25.49 -6.81
CA GLU A 455 11.06 -24.27 -7.16
C GLU A 455 11.80 -23.03 -6.66
N ASN A 456 12.20 -22.20 -7.61
CA ASN A 456 12.94 -20.97 -7.38
C ASN A 456 12.09 -19.76 -7.77
N VAL A 457 12.20 -18.71 -6.97
CA VAL A 457 11.59 -17.39 -7.20
C VAL A 457 12.65 -16.33 -6.94
N GLU A 458 12.57 -15.22 -7.67
CA GLU A 458 13.41 -14.05 -7.44
C GLU A 458 13.06 -13.42 -6.10
N ARG A 459 14.06 -13.21 -5.24
CA ARG A 459 13.89 -12.44 -4.01
C ARG A 459 13.49 -10.99 -4.35
N ILE A 460 12.57 -10.40 -3.61
CA ILE A 460 12.30 -8.96 -3.71
C ILE A 460 13.54 -8.19 -3.21
N LEU A 461 13.99 -7.24 -4.02
CA LEU A 461 15.18 -6.41 -3.84
C LEU A 461 14.79 -4.94 -4.13
N PRO A 462 15.57 -3.93 -3.70
CA PRO A 462 15.21 -2.52 -3.87
C PRO A 462 14.99 -2.05 -5.32
N ASN A 463 15.54 -2.76 -6.32
CA ASN A 463 15.19 -2.52 -7.72
C ASN A 463 13.76 -3.00 -8.05
N HIS A 464 13.36 -4.16 -7.55
CA HIS A 464 12.01 -4.70 -7.75
C HIS A 464 10.93 -3.80 -7.11
N GLU A 465 11.23 -3.12 -6.00
CA GLU A 465 10.34 -2.10 -5.41
C GLU A 465 10.13 -0.90 -6.35
N ARG A 466 11.20 -0.40 -6.99
CA ARG A 466 11.11 0.65 -8.01
C ARG A 466 10.30 0.18 -9.22
N GLU A 467 10.62 -1.00 -9.75
CA GLU A 467 9.93 -1.56 -10.92
C GLU A 467 8.44 -1.86 -10.64
N ILE A 468 8.08 -2.11 -9.37
CA ILE A 468 6.69 -2.20 -8.90
C ILE A 468 6.05 -0.81 -8.90
N ALA A 469 6.70 0.22 -8.38
CA ALA A 469 6.17 1.59 -8.36
C ALA A 469 6.01 2.17 -9.78
N GLU A 470 6.93 1.88 -10.69
CA GLU A 470 6.84 2.24 -12.11
C GLU A 470 5.63 1.56 -12.78
N LEU A 471 5.44 0.25 -12.57
CA LEU A 471 4.27 -0.48 -13.09
C LEU A 471 2.95 -0.02 -12.46
N ALA A 472 2.95 0.38 -11.18
CA ALA A 472 1.80 0.97 -10.50
C ALA A 472 1.41 2.34 -11.12
N ALA A 473 2.40 3.15 -11.50
CA ALA A 473 2.17 4.40 -12.22
C ALA A 473 1.57 4.15 -13.63
N THR A 474 1.99 3.10 -14.33
CA THR A 474 1.34 2.67 -15.58
C THR A 474 -0.11 2.23 -15.35
N CYS A 475 -0.40 1.46 -14.29
CA CYS A 475 -1.76 1.06 -13.93
C CYS A 475 -2.67 2.26 -13.60
N LYS A 476 -2.12 3.29 -12.94
CA LYS A 476 -2.81 4.56 -12.69
C LYS A 476 -3.20 5.27 -13.99
N LEU A 477 -2.24 5.45 -14.90
CA LEU A 477 -2.46 6.15 -16.17
C LEU A 477 -3.47 5.42 -17.05
N TRP A 478 -3.39 4.08 -17.11
CA TRP A 478 -4.39 3.24 -17.79
C TRP A 478 -5.80 3.44 -17.21
N ALA A 479 -5.95 3.52 -15.89
CA ALA A 479 -7.27 3.68 -15.27
C ALA A 479 -7.90 5.07 -15.53
N GLU A 480 -7.08 6.10 -15.77
CA GLU A 480 -7.57 7.45 -16.13
C GLU A 480 -8.29 7.48 -17.49
N THR A 481 -8.01 6.53 -18.39
CA THR A 481 -8.72 6.36 -19.67
C THR A 481 -9.69 5.17 -19.66
N ALA A 482 -9.39 4.06 -18.99
CA ALA A 482 -10.20 2.84 -19.02
C ALA A 482 -11.53 2.94 -18.24
N VAL A 483 -11.62 3.80 -17.21
CA VAL A 483 -12.83 3.91 -16.36
C VAL A 483 -14.09 4.31 -17.14
N SER A 484 -13.98 5.13 -18.19
CA SER A 484 -15.13 5.50 -19.04
C SER A 484 -15.65 4.31 -19.85
N ASN A 485 -14.75 3.51 -20.42
CA ASN A 485 -15.07 2.31 -21.20
C ASN A 485 -15.71 1.20 -20.32
N LEU A 486 -15.36 1.15 -19.03
CA LEU A 486 -15.79 0.10 -18.09
C LEU A 486 -17.09 0.43 -17.35
N LEU A 487 -17.60 1.66 -17.39
CA LEU A 487 -18.76 2.10 -16.59
C LEU A 487 -20.08 1.37 -16.92
N ASP A 488 -20.32 1.14 -18.21
CA ASP A 488 -21.52 0.45 -18.73
C ASP A 488 -21.16 -0.85 -19.48
N ALA A 489 -19.94 -1.38 -19.27
CA ALA A 489 -19.51 -2.65 -19.84
C ALA A 489 -20.32 -3.82 -19.27
N VAL A 490 -20.82 -4.69 -20.17
CA VAL A 490 -21.56 -5.91 -19.82
C VAL A 490 -20.90 -7.09 -20.55
N PRO A 491 -19.98 -7.82 -19.89
CA PRO A 491 -19.17 -8.85 -20.53
C PRO A 491 -19.93 -10.17 -20.74
N GLU A 492 -19.38 -11.05 -21.59
CA GLU A 492 -19.87 -12.42 -21.73
C GLU A 492 -19.55 -13.23 -20.45
N MET A 493 -20.59 -13.55 -19.68
CA MET A 493 -20.51 -14.36 -18.47
C MET A 493 -20.50 -15.86 -18.80
N PRO A 494 -19.70 -16.71 -18.10
CA PRO A 494 -19.75 -18.16 -18.26
C PRO A 494 -21.15 -18.74 -18.03
N THR A 495 -21.53 -19.74 -18.83
CA THR A 495 -22.86 -20.38 -18.76
C THR A 495 -23.12 -20.93 -17.36
N GLY A 496 -24.26 -20.57 -16.77
CA GLY A 496 -24.67 -20.99 -15.43
C GLY A 496 -24.11 -20.13 -14.28
N PHE A 497 -23.31 -19.10 -14.55
CA PHE A 497 -22.97 -18.11 -13.52
C PHE A 497 -24.19 -17.26 -13.16
N ALA A 498 -24.51 -17.24 -11.86
CA ALA A 498 -25.67 -16.53 -11.32
C ALA A 498 -25.34 -15.87 -9.97
N SER A 499 -26.10 -14.85 -9.60
CA SER A 499 -26.03 -14.16 -8.30
C SER A 499 -24.61 -13.80 -7.88
N ARG A 500 -24.02 -14.52 -6.90
CA ARG A 500 -22.69 -14.21 -6.36
C ARG A 500 -21.54 -14.50 -7.33
N ARG A 501 -21.72 -15.37 -8.32
CA ARG A 501 -20.69 -15.60 -9.35
C ARG A 501 -20.60 -14.39 -10.29
N ILE A 502 -21.75 -13.85 -10.71
CA ILE A 502 -21.81 -12.59 -11.46
C ILE A 502 -21.20 -11.45 -10.64
N ASP A 503 -21.62 -11.27 -9.39
CA ASP A 503 -21.08 -10.22 -8.49
C ASP A 503 -19.54 -10.19 -8.40
N LYS A 504 -18.87 -11.34 -8.52
CA LYS A 504 -17.41 -11.47 -8.44
C LYS A 504 -16.72 -11.30 -9.78
N TRP A 505 -17.25 -11.92 -10.84
CA TRP A 505 -16.55 -12.08 -12.11
C TRP A 505 -16.90 -11.01 -13.16
N GLU A 506 -18.09 -10.40 -13.10
CA GLU A 506 -18.50 -9.28 -13.99
C GLU A 506 -17.41 -8.19 -14.13
N PRO A 507 -16.87 -7.58 -13.06
CA PRO A 507 -15.86 -6.53 -13.21
C PRO A 507 -14.51 -7.03 -13.76
N LEU A 508 -14.15 -8.30 -13.52
CA LEU A 508 -12.88 -8.86 -13.99
C LEU A 508 -12.95 -9.26 -15.48
N LEU A 509 -14.11 -9.78 -15.91
CA LEU A 509 -14.35 -10.16 -17.30
C LEU A 509 -14.52 -8.93 -18.20
N ALA A 510 -15.06 -7.82 -17.70
CA ALA A 510 -15.11 -6.55 -18.44
C ALA A 510 -13.71 -6.03 -18.80
N ILE A 511 -12.74 -6.14 -17.87
CA ILE A 511 -11.34 -5.79 -18.12
C ILE A 511 -10.67 -6.79 -19.07
N ALA A 512 -10.98 -8.08 -18.94
CA ALA A 512 -10.47 -9.12 -19.82
C ALA A 512 -10.95 -8.95 -21.28
N GLU A 513 -12.18 -8.48 -21.50
CA GLU A 513 -12.70 -8.14 -22.83
C GLU A 513 -12.13 -6.83 -23.38
N LEU A 514 -11.89 -5.82 -22.54
CA LEU A 514 -11.13 -4.62 -22.92
C LEU A 514 -9.69 -4.96 -23.35
N ALA A 515 -9.10 -6.02 -22.79
CA ALA A 515 -7.81 -6.60 -23.20
C ALA A 515 -7.87 -7.49 -24.45
N GLY A 516 -9.05 -7.70 -25.04
CA GLY A 516 -9.24 -8.45 -26.28
C GLY A 516 -9.56 -9.95 -26.12
N PRO A 517 -9.80 -10.66 -27.24
CA PRO A 517 -10.47 -11.96 -27.23
C PRO A 517 -9.71 -13.08 -26.53
N GLU A 518 -8.37 -13.08 -26.58
CA GLU A 518 -7.54 -14.09 -25.90
C GLU A 518 -7.64 -13.95 -24.37
N TRP A 519 -7.52 -12.73 -23.85
CA TRP A 519 -7.67 -12.44 -22.42
C TRP A 519 -9.09 -12.75 -21.94
N ALA A 520 -10.12 -12.38 -22.70
CA ALA A 520 -11.51 -12.74 -22.41
C ALA A 520 -11.72 -14.26 -22.33
N GLN A 521 -11.20 -15.02 -23.30
CA GLN A 521 -11.33 -16.48 -23.35
C GLN A 521 -10.64 -17.16 -22.16
N GLN A 522 -9.40 -16.78 -21.85
CA GLN A 522 -8.66 -17.36 -20.73
C GLN A 522 -9.27 -16.94 -19.38
N ALA A 523 -9.75 -15.71 -19.23
CA ALA A 523 -10.41 -15.25 -18.01
C ALA A 523 -11.75 -16.00 -17.76
N ARG A 524 -12.54 -16.29 -18.80
CA ARG A 524 -13.75 -17.14 -18.67
C ARG A 524 -13.40 -18.57 -18.24
N LYS A 525 -12.31 -19.14 -18.78
CA LYS A 525 -11.81 -20.47 -18.41
C LYS A 525 -11.29 -20.52 -16.98
N ASP A 526 -10.50 -19.53 -16.56
CA ASP A 526 -9.99 -19.41 -15.20
C ASP A 526 -11.14 -19.21 -14.20
N ALA A 527 -12.16 -18.43 -14.56
CA ALA A 527 -13.35 -18.22 -13.73
C ALA A 527 -14.11 -19.54 -13.48
N LEU A 528 -14.32 -20.37 -14.50
CA LEU A 528 -14.94 -21.69 -14.36
C LEU A 528 -14.10 -22.66 -13.51
N ALA A 529 -12.77 -22.53 -13.53
CA ALA A 529 -11.86 -23.37 -12.74
C ALA A 529 -11.75 -22.91 -11.27
N LEU A 530 -11.85 -21.60 -11.00
CA LEU A 530 -11.74 -20.99 -9.67
C LEU A 530 -13.06 -20.88 -8.91
N ASP A 531 -14.18 -20.81 -9.62
CA ASP A 531 -15.53 -20.75 -9.06
C ASP A 531 -16.46 -21.78 -9.74
N PRO A 532 -16.10 -23.08 -9.67
CA PRO A 532 -16.83 -24.14 -10.36
C PRO A 532 -18.30 -24.17 -9.92
N ILE A 533 -19.17 -24.44 -10.89
CA ILE A 533 -20.59 -24.60 -10.65
C ILE A 533 -20.83 -26.01 -10.11
N HIS A 534 -20.73 -26.16 -8.79
CA HIS A 534 -21.23 -27.35 -8.10
C HIS A 534 -22.76 -27.42 -8.27
N LEU A 535 -23.21 -28.02 -9.38
CA LEU A 535 -24.61 -28.39 -9.61
C LEU A 535 -24.99 -29.66 -8.82
N ASP A 536 -23.98 -30.46 -8.43
CA ASP A 536 -24.20 -31.85 -8.01
C ASP A 536 -23.94 -32.19 -6.55
N GLU A 537 -23.10 -31.42 -5.86
CA GLU A 537 -22.84 -31.57 -4.43
C GLU A 537 -23.78 -30.67 -3.61
N PRO A 538 -24.81 -31.21 -2.94
CA PRO A 538 -25.67 -30.42 -2.07
C PRO A 538 -24.87 -29.88 -0.86
N SER A 539 -25.16 -28.64 -0.45
CA SER A 539 -24.65 -28.05 0.78
C SER A 539 -25.06 -28.87 2.02
N LEU A 540 -24.40 -28.63 3.16
CA LEU A 540 -24.73 -29.33 4.40
C LEU A 540 -26.19 -29.11 4.83
N GLU A 541 -26.71 -27.91 4.57
CA GLU A 541 -28.10 -27.51 4.79
C GLU A 541 -29.06 -28.22 3.84
N GLU A 542 -28.71 -28.38 2.56
CA GLU A 542 -29.51 -29.13 1.56
C GLU A 542 -29.50 -30.63 1.85
N MET A 543 -28.33 -31.22 2.17
CA MET A 543 -28.23 -32.59 2.68
C MET A 543 -29.13 -32.78 3.91
N LEU A 544 -29.05 -31.86 4.89
CA LEU A 544 -29.88 -31.93 6.09
C LEU A 544 -31.38 -31.83 5.78
N LEU A 545 -31.79 -30.99 4.82
CA LEU A 545 -33.18 -30.92 4.37
C LEU A 545 -33.63 -32.20 3.66
N HIS A 546 -32.79 -32.79 2.81
CA HIS A 546 -33.08 -34.06 2.13
C HIS A 546 -33.23 -35.22 3.13
N ASP A 547 -32.38 -35.29 4.13
CA ASP A 547 -32.38 -36.39 5.10
C ASP A 547 -33.39 -36.16 6.26
N ILE A 548 -33.82 -34.91 6.50
CA ILE A 548 -35.05 -34.62 7.27
C ILE A 548 -36.30 -35.01 6.47
N ARG A 549 -36.34 -34.71 5.16
CA ARG A 549 -37.44 -35.10 4.26
C ARG A 549 -37.60 -36.61 4.21
N ALA A 550 -36.48 -37.34 4.08
CA ALA A 550 -36.46 -38.81 4.18
C ALA A 550 -37.07 -39.32 5.48
N GLY A 551 -36.83 -38.66 6.62
CA GLY A 551 -37.46 -39.01 7.90
C GLY A 551 -38.98 -38.83 7.91
N PHE A 552 -39.49 -37.75 7.32
CA PHE A 552 -40.93 -37.52 7.18
C PHE A 552 -41.58 -38.43 6.13
N ASP A 553 -40.90 -38.75 5.03
CA ASP A 553 -41.38 -39.65 3.98
C ASP A 553 -41.41 -41.11 4.46
N MET A 554 -40.34 -41.58 5.12
CA MET A 554 -40.23 -42.93 5.69
C MET A 554 -41.26 -43.22 6.79
N THR A 555 -41.65 -42.21 7.58
CA THR A 555 -42.59 -42.38 8.70
C THR A 555 -44.04 -42.07 8.32
N GLY A 556 -44.29 -41.39 7.19
CA GLY A 556 -45.60 -40.84 6.82
C GLY A 556 -46.18 -39.84 7.82
N ALA A 557 -45.40 -39.39 8.81
CA ALA A 557 -45.91 -38.67 9.96
C ALA A 557 -46.05 -37.16 9.70
N ALA A 558 -47.17 -36.56 10.10
CA ALA A 558 -47.33 -35.10 10.04
C ALA A 558 -46.38 -34.35 11.00
N ALA A 559 -45.85 -35.03 12.02
CA ALA A 559 -44.88 -34.48 12.98
C ALA A 559 -43.93 -35.55 13.53
N ILE A 560 -42.68 -35.17 13.80
CA ILE A 560 -41.64 -36.02 14.40
C ILE A 560 -41.02 -35.29 15.60
N SER A 561 -40.74 -36.01 16.69
CA SER A 561 -40.08 -35.43 17.87
C SER A 561 -38.61 -35.08 17.58
N SER A 562 -38.07 -34.06 18.24
CA SER A 562 -36.66 -33.64 18.05
C SER A 562 -35.68 -34.77 18.36
N ALA A 563 -36.02 -35.64 19.32
CA ALA A 563 -35.24 -36.83 19.64
C ALA A 563 -35.27 -37.87 18.51
N ALA A 564 -36.45 -38.18 17.97
CA ALA A 564 -36.61 -39.16 16.90
C ALA A 564 -35.99 -38.68 15.57
N LEU A 565 -36.14 -37.39 15.23
CA LEU A 565 -35.54 -36.82 14.03
C LEU A 565 -34.01 -36.81 14.10
N VAL A 566 -33.43 -36.48 15.27
CA VAL A 566 -31.98 -36.61 15.51
C VAL A 566 -31.53 -38.07 15.46
N ALA A 567 -32.32 -39.03 15.97
CA ALA A 567 -31.98 -40.45 15.89
C ALA A 567 -32.00 -40.97 14.44
N HIS A 568 -32.98 -40.55 13.63
CA HIS A 568 -33.04 -40.86 12.20
C HIS A 568 -31.81 -40.30 11.46
N LEU A 569 -31.51 -39.01 11.66
CA LEU A 569 -30.32 -38.37 11.07
C LEU A 569 -29.04 -39.14 11.45
N LYS A 570 -28.82 -39.48 12.73
CA LYS A 570 -27.64 -40.26 13.16
C LYS A 570 -27.46 -41.61 12.46
N GLY A 571 -28.50 -42.18 11.84
CA GLY A 571 -28.42 -43.41 11.06
C GLY A 571 -27.63 -43.30 9.76
N PHE A 572 -27.54 -42.11 9.15
CA PHE A 572 -26.78 -41.87 7.92
C PHE A 572 -25.28 -41.78 8.24
N LYS A 573 -24.56 -42.90 8.13
CA LYS A 573 -23.14 -43.02 8.51
C LYS A 573 -22.24 -42.05 7.76
N ASP A 574 -22.51 -41.82 6.48
CA ASP A 574 -21.69 -41.02 5.57
C ASP A 574 -22.01 -39.52 5.63
N ARG A 575 -22.76 -39.09 6.65
CA ARG A 575 -23.17 -37.69 6.86
C ARG A 575 -22.60 -37.14 8.17
N PRO A 576 -22.22 -35.84 8.25
CA PRO A 576 -21.53 -35.28 9.43
C PRO A 576 -22.28 -35.36 10.76
N TRP A 577 -23.59 -35.60 10.74
CA TRP A 577 -24.43 -35.71 11.93
C TRP A 577 -24.47 -37.11 12.56
N CYS A 578 -23.87 -38.14 11.93
CA CYS A 578 -23.63 -39.43 12.60
C CYS A 578 -22.77 -39.26 13.88
N GLN A 579 -21.90 -38.24 13.88
CA GLN A 579 -21.02 -37.86 14.99
C GLN A 579 -21.69 -36.99 16.07
N TRP A 580 -22.99 -36.67 15.96
CA TRP A 580 -23.64 -35.81 16.96
C TRP A 580 -23.74 -36.50 18.33
N GLY A 581 -23.46 -35.75 19.40
CA GLY A 581 -23.50 -36.25 20.78
C GLY A 581 -24.91 -36.21 21.38
N SER A 582 -24.98 -36.02 22.70
CA SER A 582 -26.21 -35.68 23.42
C SER A 582 -26.78 -34.31 22.99
N ASP A 583 -25.93 -33.43 22.44
CA ASP A 583 -26.25 -32.09 21.96
C ASP A 583 -26.93 -32.04 20.58
N GLY A 584 -27.16 -33.18 19.93
CA GLY A 584 -27.69 -33.26 18.56
C GLY A 584 -29.01 -32.49 18.33
N GLN A 585 -29.90 -32.43 19.33
CA GLN A 585 -31.14 -31.63 19.24
C GLN A 585 -30.87 -30.11 19.18
N LEU A 586 -29.84 -29.65 19.88
CA LEU A 586 -29.38 -28.26 19.86
C LEU A 586 -28.62 -27.95 18.55
N ARG A 587 -27.89 -28.92 17.98
CA ARG A 587 -27.25 -28.78 16.66
C ARG A 587 -28.30 -28.64 15.55
N LEU A 588 -29.28 -29.54 15.51
CA LEU A 588 -30.41 -29.49 14.59
C LEU A 588 -31.13 -28.12 14.64
N ALA A 589 -31.48 -27.65 15.85
CA ALA A 589 -32.14 -26.36 16.04
C ALA A 589 -31.25 -25.12 15.73
N LYS A 590 -29.93 -25.29 15.56
CA LYS A 590 -29.00 -24.22 15.13
C LYS A 590 -28.78 -24.21 13.61
N LEU A 591 -28.86 -25.37 12.95
CA LEU A 591 -28.70 -25.50 11.50
C LEU A 591 -29.98 -25.15 10.73
N LEU A 592 -31.15 -25.34 11.35
CA LEU A 592 -32.43 -25.00 10.72
C LEU A 592 -32.67 -23.48 10.61
N PRO A 593 -33.32 -22.99 9.53
CA PRO A 593 -33.66 -21.58 9.37
C PRO A 593 -34.51 -21.04 10.54
N ARG A 594 -34.30 -19.77 10.92
CA ARG A 594 -34.91 -19.13 12.10
C ARG A 594 -36.46 -19.16 12.20
N HIS A 595 -37.17 -19.50 11.12
CA HIS A 595 -38.62 -19.70 11.10
C HIS A 595 -39.03 -21.15 11.46
N ILE A 596 -38.18 -22.14 11.19
CA ILE A 596 -38.36 -23.53 11.62
C ILE A 596 -37.83 -23.66 13.05
N ARG A 597 -38.72 -23.98 14.00
CA ARG A 597 -38.38 -24.12 15.42
C ARG A 597 -39.10 -25.33 16.02
N PRO A 598 -38.50 -26.02 17.00
CA PRO A 598 -39.14 -27.13 17.68
C PRO A 598 -40.34 -26.65 18.51
N MET A 599 -41.53 -27.03 18.08
CA MET A 599 -42.80 -26.74 18.76
C MET A 599 -43.29 -27.93 19.59
N ASN A 600 -44.43 -27.77 20.27
CA ASN A 600 -45.09 -28.90 20.92
C ASN A 600 -45.78 -29.74 19.84
N VAL A 601 -45.38 -31.00 19.71
CA VAL A 601 -45.98 -31.99 18.78
C VAL A 601 -46.56 -33.15 19.57
N ARG A 602 -47.59 -33.80 19.01
CA ARG A 602 -48.22 -35.00 19.60
C ARG A 602 -47.76 -36.22 18.80
N THR A 603 -46.81 -36.96 19.35
CA THR A 603 -46.14 -38.10 18.72
C THR A 603 -46.21 -39.29 19.68
N PRO A 604 -47.30 -40.07 19.59
CA PRO A 604 -47.99 -40.71 20.70
C PRO A 604 -48.10 -39.93 22.02
N ILE A 605 -46.98 -39.63 22.67
CA ILE A 605 -46.86 -38.70 23.80
C ILE A 605 -46.68 -37.26 23.32
N GLN A 606 -46.85 -36.27 24.21
CA GLN A 606 -46.51 -34.88 23.92
C GLN A 606 -44.99 -34.67 24.02
N ALA A 607 -44.38 -34.13 22.96
CA ALA A 607 -42.94 -33.91 22.87
C ALA A 607 -42.60 -32.54 22.25
N LYS A 608 -41.33 -32.15 22.33
CA LYS A 608 -40.76 -31.13 21.43
C LYS A 608 -40.40 -31.80 20.10
N GLY A 609 -40.68 -31.12 18.99
CA GLY A 609 -40.44 -31.63 17.65
C GLY A 609 -40.88 -30.68 16.56
N TYR A 610 -40.90 -31.19 15.33
CA TYR A 610 -41.19 -30.42 14.12
C TYR A 610 -42.36 -31.05 13.36
N ARG A 611 -43.16 -30.22 12.70
CA ARG A 611 -44.18 -30.67 11.75
C ARG A 611 -43.63 -30.65 10.32
N ARG A 612 -44.13 -31.52 9.46
CA ARG A 612 -43.81 -31.52 8.02
C ARG A 612 -44.13 -30.16 7.39
N GLU A 613 -45.29 -29.60 7.75
CA GLU A 613 -45.80 -28.26 7.40
C GLU A 613 -44.76 -27.13 7.53
N GLN A 614 -43.80 -27.24 8.45
CA GLN A 614 -42.76 -26.21 8.65
C GLN A 614 -41.69 -26.21 7.56
N PHE A 615 -41.61 -27.27 6.75
CA PHE A 615 -40.60 -27.49 5.72
C PHE A 615 -41.16 -27.44 4.29
N ASP A 616 -42.48 -27.42 4.09
CA ASP A 616 -43.08 -27.65 2.76
C ASP A 616 -42.59 -26.67 1.68
N GLU A 617 -42.35 -25.39 2.01
CA GLU A 617 -41.72 -24.45 1.06
C GLU A 617 -40.25 -24.80 0.77
N LEU A 618 -39.48 -25.22 1.78
CA LEU A 618 -38.10 -25.67 1.58
C LEU A 618 -38.06 -26.95 0.75
N PHE A 619 -39.02 -27.87 0.91
CA PHE A 619 -39.12 -29.10 0.11
C PHE A 619 -39.58 -28.86 -1.34
N LYS A 620 -40.09 -27.67 -1.68
CA LYS A 620 -40.30 -27.23 -3.07
C LYS A 620 -39.01 -26.65 -3.67
N HIS A 621 -38.31 -25.79 -2.92
CA HIS A 621 -37.08 -25.15 -3.38
C HIS A 621 -35.88 -26.09 -3.42
N TYR A 622 -35.86 -27.11 -2.56
CA TYR A 622 -34.88 -28.19 -2.50
C TYR A 622 -35.62 -29.52 -2.77
N PRO A 623 -35.93 -29.81 -4.05
CA PRO A 623 -36.54 -31.07 -4.44
C PRO A 623 -35.55 -32.21 -4.21
N LYS A 624 -36.06 -33.41 -3.90
CA LYS A 624 -35.23 -34.61 -3.94
C LYS A 624 -34.65 -34.73 -5.35
N LYS A 625 -33.32 -34.89 -5.50
CA LYS A 625 -32.74 -35.37 -6.75
C LYS A 625 -33.45 -36.67 -7.15
N SER A 626 -33.82 -36.81 -8.42
CA SER A 626 -34.18 -38.10 -8.99
C SER A 626 -32.99 -39.04 -8.85
N ASP A 627 -33.24 -40.27 -8.42
CA ASP A 627 -32.22 -41.31 -8.42
C ASP A 627 -32.11 -41.84 -9.86
N GLU A 628 -31.13 -41.35 -10.62
CA GLU A 628 -30.68 -41.90 -11.92
C GLU A 628 -29.49 -42.85 -11.73
#